data_AF-A0A1A0IIY3-F1
#
_entry.id   AF-A0A1A0IIY3-F1
#
_cell.length_a   1.000
_cell.length_b   1.000
_cell.length_c   1.000
_cell.angle_alpha   90.00
_cell.angle_beta   90.00
_cell.angle_gamma   90.00
#
_symmetry.space_group_name_H-M   'P 1'
#
loop_
_entity.id
_entity.type
_entity.pdbx_description
1 polymer ?
#
loop_
_entity_poly.entity_id
_entity_poly.type
_entity_poly.pdbx_seq_one_letter_code
_entity_poly.pdbx_strand_id
1 'polypeptide(L)'
;MSSAFSSGVTKTLLLSACLFTLSSCYSVDGQPRAEFSPTSSIGATPSTNTIRQTDDHGRSLPFSTKFPRRWSNGNDGTTYEPCTAATESILIANSLDPRSARDAAAADHQTARGCMWSLSDRNLASLSQFVGNQPDLDTYKQMNAQFVTWRADISMSGRRVAVSTTPSIPECTTFVRSGDAIVVTDLSISIDAPPINEICDKAIAFTRATIDQMPE
;
A
#
# COMPACT_ATOMS: atom_id res chain seq x y z
N MET A 1 31.72 69.49 6.43
CA MET A 1 33.16 69.20 6.18
C MET A 1 33.21 67.73 5.77
N SER A 2 33.04 67.39 4.49
CA SER A 2 34.05 67.35 3.40
C SER A 2 35.17 66.32 3.61
N SER A 3 35.39 65.55 2.54
CA SER A 3 36.49 64.63 2.20
C SER A 3 36.34 63.19 2.72
N ALA A 4 36.08 62.15 1.92
CA ALA A 4 36.74 61.63 0.70
C ALA A 4 38.11 61.00 0.98
N PHE A 5 38.25 59.68 0.76
CA PHE A 5 39.34 59.06 0.01
C PHE A 5 38.94 57.68 -0.52
N SER A 6 39.50 57.37 -1.68
CA SER A 6 39.17 56.31 -2.65
C SER A 6 40.27 55.22 -2.67
N SER A 7 40.05 54.20 -3.51
CA SER A 7 40.91 53.09 -3.96
C SER A 7 41.04 51.90 -3.01
N GLY A 8 40.81 50.64 -3.40
CA GLY A 8 40.60 50.03 -4.70
C GLY A 8 41.51 48.81 -4.80
N VAL A 9 40.98 47.57 -4.80
CA VAL A 9 41.75 46.37 -5.16
C VAL A 9 40.84 45.33 -5.81
N THR A 10 40.99 45.26 -7.14
CA THR A 10 41.14 44.09 -8.01
C THR A 10 40.21 42.88 -7.86
N LYS A 11 39.37 42.68 -8.89
CA LYS A 11 38.64 41.44 -9.19
C LYS A 11 39.60 40.39 -9.76
N THR A 12 39.75 39.26 -9.08
CA THR A 12 40.43 38.08 -9.63
C THR A 12 39.37 37.11 -10.17
N LEU A 13 39.30 36.96 -11.50
CA LEU A 13 38.54 35.89 -12.15
C LEU A 13 39.30 34.57 -11.95
N LEU A 14 38.70 33.61 -11.26
CA LEU A 14 39.14 32.21 -11.23
C LEU A 14 38.36 31.44 -12.31
N LEU A 15 39.01 31.14 -13.43
CA LEU A 15 38.55 30.12 -14.38
C LEU A 15 38.89 28.73 -13.82
N SER A 16 37.89 28.04 -13.26
CA SER A 16 37.99 26.60 -13.00
C SER A 16 37.60 25.82 -14.25
N ALA A 17 38.59 25.16 -14.86
CA ALA A 17 38.38 24.20 -15.93
C ALA A 17 37.88 22.86 -15.35
N CYS A 18 36.60 22.55 -15.53
CA CYS A 18 36.03 21.22 -15.27
C CYS A 18 36.43 20.27 -16.40
N LEU A 19 37.42 19.40 -16.13
CA LEU A 19 37.71 18.23 -16.95
C LEU A 19 36.62 17.17 -16.73
N PHE A 20 35.74 17.00 -17.71
CA PHE A 20 34.81 15.88 -17.77
C PHE A 20 35.55 14.62 -18.22
N THR A 21 35.88 13.72 -17.28
CA THR A 21 36.32 12.36 -17.61
C THR A 21 35.10 11.53 -18.00
N LEU A 22 34.95 11.25 -19.28
CA LEU A 22 33.98 10.30 -19.81
C LEU A 22 34.37 8.88 -19.35
N SER A 23 33.65 8.36 -18.36
CA SER A 23 33.70 6.94 -18.00
C SER A 23 32.97 6.15 -19.09
N SER A 24 33.71 5.34 -19.84
CA SER A 24 33.20 4.40 -20.83
C SER A 24 32.36 3.32 -20.14
N CYS A 25 31.08 3.20 -20.53
CA CYS A 25 30.27 2.03 -20.23
C CYS A 25 30.82 0.84 -21.03
N TYR A 26 31.43 -0.13 -20.37
CA TYR A 26 31.73 -1.42 -20.97
C TYR A 26 30.43 -2.24 -21.02
N SER A 27 29.94 -2.52 -22.22
CA SER A 27 28.91 -3.53 -22.43
C SER A 27 29.51 -4.91 -22.17
N VAL A 28 28.98 -5.62 -21.17
CA VAL A 28 29.30 -7.02 -20.94
C VAL A 28 28.45 -7.84 -21.92
N ASP A 29 29.09 -8.43 -22.93
CA ASP A 29 28.45 -9.40 -23.81
C ASP A 29 28.21 -10.70 -23.04
N GLY A 30 27.00 -10.86 -22.49
CA GLY A 30 26.51 -12.11 -21.96
C GLY A 30 25.68 -12.82 -23.04
N GLN A 31 26.22 -13.86 -23.67
CA GLN A 31 25.39 -14.74 -24.49
C GLN A 31 24.44 -15.52 -23.57
N PRO A 32 23.11 -15.45 -23.77
CA PRO A 32 22.18 -16.28 -23.02
C PRO A 32 22.45 -17.75 -23.35
N ARG A 33 22.96 -18.50 -22.38
CA ARG A 33 23.08 -19.95 -22.48
C ARG A 33 21.74 -20.55 -22.08
N ALA A 34 21.04 -21.16 -23.04
CA ALA A 34 19.85 -21.94 -22.73
C ALA A 34 20.23 -23.08 -21.77
N GLU A 35 19.66 -23.08 -20.57
CA GLU A 35 19.71 -24.23 -19.68
C GLU A 35 18.80 -25.32 -20.24
N PHE A 36 19.34 -26.53 -20.39
CA PHE A 36 18.60 -27.70 -20.81
C PHE A 36 17.64 -28.11 -19.69
N SER A 37 16.34 -27.90 -19.88
CA SER A 37 15.32 -28.56 -19.07
C SER A 37 15.27 -30.05 -19.46
N PRO A 38 15.38 -31.00 -18.51
CA PRO A 38 15.17 -32.40 -18.81
C PRO A 38 13.72 -32.62 -19.24
N THR A 39 13.56 -33.21 -20.42
CA THR A 39 12.28 -33.64 -20.98
C THR A 39 11.66 -34.71 -20.07
N SER A 40 10.67 -34.34 -19.26
CA SER A 40 9.75 -35.30 -18.66
C SER A 40 8.53 -35.47 -19.55
N SER A 41 8.43 -36.65 -20.16
CA SER A 41 7.32 -37.07 -21.01
C SER A 41 6.12 -37.55 -20.19
N ILE A 42 4.94 -37.06 -20.60
CA ILE A 42 3.60 -37.68 -20.54
C ILE A 42 2.89 -37.65 -19.17
N GLY A 43 1.87 -36.78 -19.11
CA GLY A 43 0.91 -36.71 -18.01
C GLY A 43 0.32 -35.33 -17.71
N ALA A 44 0.50 -34.32 -18.57
CA ALA A 44 -0.15 -33.03 -18.35
C ALA A 44 -1.61 -33.09 -18.81
N THR A 45 -2.53 -33.35 -17.87
CA THR A 45 -3.87 -32.76 -17.94
C THR A 45 -3.68 -31.28 -18.26
N PRO A 46 -4.42 -30.66 -19.19
CA PRO A 46 -4.29 -29.24 -19.42
C PRO A 46 -4.60 -28.55 -18.08
N SER A 47 -3.56 -28.05 -17.42
CA SER A 47 -3.74 -27.12 -16.31
C SER A 47 -4.41 -25.92 -16.96
N THR A 48 -5.73 -25.88 -16.88
CA THR A 48 -6.44 -24.63 -17.04
C THR A 48 -5.75 -23.71 -16.04
N ASN A 49 -5.03 -22.70 -16.54
CA ASN A 49 -4.40 -21.64 -15.74
C ASN A 49 -5.55 -20.92 -15.02
N THR A 50 -6.07 -21.54 -13.98
CA THR A 50 -7.22 -21.09 -13.23
C THR A 50 -6.67 -20.09 -12.23
N ILE A 51 -7.00 -18.83 -12.47
CA ILE A 51 -6.65 -17.74 -11.56
C ILE A 51 -7.21 -18.09 -10.19
N ARG A 52 -6.36 -18.09 -9.16
CA ARG A 52 -6.73 -18.37 -7.78
C ARG A 52 -7.92 -17.50 -7.33
N GLN A 53 -8.99 -18.14 -6.83
CA GLN A 53 -10.22 -17.45 -6.35
C GLN A 53 -10.49 -17.63 -4.85
N THR A 54 -9.56 -18.23 -4.11
CA THR A 54 -9.72 -18.53 -2.68
C THR A 54 -8.52 -18.05 -1.89
N ASP A 55 -8.71 -17.73 -0.62
CA ASP A 55 -7.62 -17.45 0.32
C ASP A 55 -6.88 -18.73 0.76
N ASP A 56 -5.92 -18.60 1.70
CA ASP A 56 -5.08 -19.72 2.16
C ASP A 56 -5.88 -20.78 2.95
N HIS A 57 -7.09 -20.44 3.37
CA HIS A 57 -8.02 -21.33 4.06
C HIS A 57 -9.12 -21.89 3.14
N GLY A 58 -9.04 -21.63 1.83
CA GLY A 58 -10.03 -22.10 0.86
C GLY A 58 -11.33 -21.30 0.84
N ARG A 59 -11.41 -20.15 1.53
CA ARG A 59 -12.59 -19.26 1.46
C ARG A 59 -12.58 -18.50 0.15
N SER A 60 -13.70 -18.53 -0.57
CA SER A 60 -13.85 -17.83 -1.84
C SER A 60 -13.81 -16.32 -1.68
N LEU A 61 -13.16 -15.64 -2.63
CA LEU A 61 -13.26 -14.18 -2.78
C LEU A 61 -14.71 -13.77 -3.09
N PRO A 62 -15.16 -12.58 -2.64
CA PRO A 62 -16.51 -12.08 -2.94
C PRO A 62 -16.67 -11.56 -4.38
N PHE A 63 -15.66 -11.74 -5.23
CA PHE A 63 -15.62 -11.36 -6.64
C PHE A 63 -14.77 -12.35 -7.42
N SER A 64 -14.86 -12.32 -8.75
CA SER A 64 -13.93 -13.04 -9.63
C SER A 64 -12.72 -12.17 -9.97
N THR A 65 -11.55 -12.50 -9.44
CA THR A 65 -10.32 -11.75 -9.76
C THR A 65 -9.81 -12.14 -11.16
N LYS A 66 -9.31 -11.13 -11.89
CA LYS A 66 -8.71 -11.28 -13.23
C LYS A 66 -7.19 -11.26 -13.17
N PHE A 67 -6.60 -11.19 -11.98
CA PHE A 67 -5.17 -11.05 -11.76
C PHE A 67 -4.57 -12.39 -11.32
N PRO A 68 -3.87 -13.11 -12.21
CA PRO A 68 -3.21 -14.37 -11.86
C PRO A 68 -2.24 -14.24 -10.69
N ARG A 69 -1.67 -13.05 -10.49
CA ARG A 69 -0.66 -12.75 -9.47
C ARG A 69 -1.16 -11.66 -8.52
N ARG A 70 -2.45 -11.77 -8.14
CA ARG A 70 -3.02 -11.04 -7.00
C ARG A 70 -2.25 -11.32 -5.71
N TRP A 71 -1.85 -12.58 -5.50
CA TRP A 71 -0.84 -12.96 -4.51
C TRP A 71 0.54 -12.88 -5.16
N SER A 72 1.42 -12.04 -4.61
CA SER A 72 2.77 -11.82 -5.12
C SER A 72 3.75 -11.66 -3.96
N ASN A 73 5.05 -11.71 -4.27
CA ASN A 73 6.13 -11.43 -3.30
C ASN A 73 6.10 -10.01 -2.71
N GLY A 74 5.27 -9.13 -3.26
CA GLY A 74 5.02 -7.80 -2.71
C GLY A 74 3.93 -7.75 -1.65
N ASN A 75 3.17 -8.84 -1.45
CA ASN A 75 2.01 -8.85 -0.55
C ASN A 75 1.77 -10.20 0.19
N ASP A 76 2.71 -11.14 0.15
CA ASP A 76 2.62 -12.48 0.74
C ASP A 76 3.16 -12.60 2.17
N GLY A 77 3.59 -11.50 2.80
CA GLY A 77 4.12 -11.46 4.17
C GLY A 77 3.10 -11.71 5.28
N THR A 78 1.84 -11.96 4.94
CA THR A 78 0.77 -12.36 5.86
C THR A 78 -0.22 -13.29 5.18
N THR A 79 -0.75 -14.25 5.95
CA THR A 79 -1.88 -15.10 5.53
C THR A 79 -3.23 -14.38 5.66
N TYR A 80 -3.25 -13.19 6.25
CA TYR A 80 -4.46 -12.37 6.32
C TYR A 80 -4.95 -12.00 4.92
N GLU A 81 -6.21 -12.33 4.64
CA GLU A 81 -6.92 -11.93 3.42
C GLU A 81 -8.09 -11.00 3.80
N PRO A 82 -7.95 -9.68 3.60
CA PRO A 82 -8.98 -8.70 3.99
C PRO A 82 -10.35 -9.01 3.40
N CYS A 83 -10.41 -9.54 2.17
CA CYS A 83 -11.66 -9.83 1.49
C CYS A 83 -12.50 -10.93 2.12
N THR A 84 -11.87 -11.90 2.80
CA THR A 84 -12.55 -13.04 3.42
C THR A 84 -12.61 -12.92 4.95
N ALA A 85 -11.80 -12.04 5.54
CA ALA A 85 -11.84 -11.68 6.96
C ALA A 85 -12.99 -10.73 7.32
N ALA A 86 -13.31 -9.79 6.42
CA ALA A 86 -14.46 -8.90 6.59
C ALA A 86 -15.77 -9.64 6.27
N THR A 87 -16.31 -10.33 7.27
CA THR A 87 -17.58 -11.04 7.14
C THR A 87 -18.74 -10.10 6.83
N GLU A 88 -19.83 -10.64 6.26
CA GLU A 88 -21.03 -9.86 5.95
C GLU A 88 -21.57 -9.09 7.18
N SER A 89 -21.54 -9.70 8.37
CA SER A 89 -21.96 -9.04 9.60
C SER A 89 -21.04 -7.87 9.99
N ILE A 90 -19.71 -8.00 9.84
CA ILE A 90 -18.77 -6.90 10.04
C ILE A 90 -19.04 -5.77 9.05
N LEU A 91 -19.27 -6.09 7.78
CA LEU A 91 -19.53 -5.10 6.73
C LEU A 91 -20.82 -4.32 7.01
N ILE A 92 -21.92 -5.02 7.30
CA ILE A 92 -23.22 -4.39 7.63
C ILE A 92 -23.12 -3.55 8.90
N ALA A 93 -22.47 -4.06 9.96
CA ALA A 93 -22.29 -3.34 11.21
C ALA A 93 -21.48 -2.03 11.05
N ASN A 94 -20.67 -1.93 9.99
CA ASN A 94 -19.89 -0.74 9.65
C ASN A 94 -20.51 0.09 8.49
N SER A 95 -21.77 -0.18 8.14
CA SER A 95 -22.52 0.50 7.07
C SER A 95 -21.84 0.40 5.70
N LEU A 96 -21.25 -0.76 5.39
CA LEU A 96 -20.69 -1.09 4.09
C LEU A 96 -21.62 -2.04 3.35
N ASP A 97 -21.77 -1.87 2.03
CA ASP A 97 -22.55 -2.80 1.19
C ASP A 97 -21.70 -4.03 0.86
N PRO A 98 -22.02 -5.23 1.39
CA PRO A 98 -21.26 -6.45 1.11
C PRO A 98 -21.21 -6.80 -0.38
N ARG A 99 -22.24 -6.43 -1.15
CA ARG A 99 -22.35 -6.72 -2.58
C ARG A 99 -21.50 -5.79 -3.45
N SER A 100 -20.98 -4.72 -2.87
CA SER A 100 -20.10 -3.76 -3.55
C SER A 100 -18.62 -4.15 -3.53
N ALA A 101 -18.31 -5.30 -2.90
CA ALA A 101 -16.97 -5.83 -2.76
C ALA A 101 -16.28 -5.96 -4.12
N ARG A 102 -15.11 -5.35 -4.23
CA ARG A 102 -14.23 -5.44 -5.41
C ARG A 102 -12.78 -5.51 -4.98
N ASP A 103 -11.93 -6.02 -5.88
CA ASP A 103 -10.51 -6.12 -5.63
C ASP A 103 -9.92 -4.72 -5.36
N ALA A 104 -9.11 -4.60 -4.30
CA ALA A 104 -8.34 -3.40 -4.05
C ALA A 104 -7.14 -3.29 -5.00
N ALA A 105 -6.69 -4.41 -5.57
CA ALA A 105 -5.72 -4.39 -6.65
C ALA A 105 -6.35 -3.77 -7.91
N ALA A 106 -5.67 -2.79 -8.49
CA ALA A 106 -6.00 -2.18 -9.77
C ALA A 106 -5.19 -2.79 -10.93
N ALA A 107 -4.14 -3.57 -10.63
CA ALA A 107 -3.27 -4.21 -11.60
C ALA A 107 -2.78 -5.59 -11.13
N ASP A 108 -2.41 -6.43 -12.10
CA ASP A 108 -1.71 -7.68 -11.82
C ASP A 108 -0.30 -7.39 -11.27
N HIS A 109 0.21 -8.23 -10.35
CA HIS A 109 1.48 -8.01 -9.63
C HIS A 109 1.54 -6.76 -8.73
N GLN A 110 0.40 -6.17 -8.37
CA GLN A 110 0.41 -5.05 -7.43
C GLN A 110 0.88 -5.49 -6.03
N THR A 111 1.61 -4.62 -5.34
CA THR A 111 2.07 -4.81 -3.96
C THR A 111 0.96 -4.72 -2.91
N ALA A 112 -0.29 -4.50 -3.34
CA ALA A 112 -1.47 -4.43 -2.49
C ALA A 112 -2.43 -5.56 -2.83
N ARG A 113 -2.90 -6.27 -1.80
CA ARG A 113 -3.90 -7.33 -1.89
C ARG A 113 -5.03 -7.06 -0.89
N GLY A 114 -6.26 -6.96 -1.36
CA GLY A 114 -7.38 -6.72 -0.44
C GLY A 114 -8.69 -6.41 -1.14
N CYS A 115 -9.58 -5.74 -0.42
CA CYS A 115 -10.93 -5.42 -0.83
C CYS A 115 -11.26 -3.94 -0.65
N MET A 116 -12.20 -3.48 -1.47
CA MET A 116 -12.86 -2.20 -1.33
C MET A 116 -14.38 -2.40 -1.34
N TRP A 117 -15.07 -1.68 -0.46
CA TRP A 117 -16.52 -1.64 -0.32
C TRP A 117 -17.02 -0.20 -0.38
N SER A 118 -18.20 -0.01 -0.94
CA SER A 118 -18.94 1.25 -0.88
C SER A 118 -19.66 1.38 0.46
N LEU A 119 -19.77 2.60 0.97
CA LEU A 119 -20.65 2.89 2.11
C LEU A 119 -22.11 2.79 1.64
N SER A 120 -22.95 2.11 2.43
CA SER A 120 -24.38 1.95 2.10
C SER A 120 -25.19 3.23 2.30
N ASP A 121 -24.71 4.12 3.17
CA ASP A 121 -25.38 5.34 3.59
C ASP A 121 -24.87 6.60 2.87
N ARG A 122 -23.82 6.48 2.03
CA ARG A 122 -23.17 7.61 1.38
C ARG A 122 -22.72 7.28 -0.04
N ASN A 123 -23.11 8.13 -0.99
CA ASN A 123 -22.64 8.04 -2.37
C ASN A 123 -21.17 8.47 -2.48
N LEU A 124 -20.42 7.82 -3.39
CA LEU A 124 -19.01 8.16 -3.68
C LEU A 124 -18.12 8.17 -2.43
N ALA A 125 -18.42 7.28 -1.49
CA ALA A 125 -17.63 7.01 -0.32
C ALA A 125 -17.28 5.52 -0.28
N SER A 126 -16.05 5.20 0.07
CA SER A 126 -15.58 3.82 0.12
C SER A 126 -14.62 3.58 1.26
N LEU A 127 -14.68 2.37 1.81
CA LEU A 127 -13.68 1.83 2.70
C LEU A 127 -12.92 0.74 1.96
N SER A 128 -11.59 0.78 2.02
CA SER A 128 -10.74 -0.31 1.56
C SER A 128 -9.93 -0.88 2.72
N GLN A 129 -9.66 -2.18 2.66
CA GLN A 129 -8.66 -2.80 3.51
C GLN A 129 -7.78 -3.71 2.67
N PHE A 130 -6.47 -3.51 2.75
CA PHE A 130 -5.50 -4.25 1.96
C PHE A 130 -4.22 -4.52 2.74
N VAL A 131 -3.46 -5.51 2.29
CA VAL A 131 -2.14 -5.86 2.81
C VAL A 131 -1.07 -5.62 1.77
N GLY A 132 0.13 -5.27 2.24
CA GLY A 132 1.34 -5.21 1.42
C GLY A 132 2.58 -5.40 2.29
N ASN A 133 3.62 -6.00 1.72
CA ASN A 133 4.89 -6.19 2.40
C ASN A 133 5.54 -4.82 2.56
N GLN A 134 5.86 -4.47 3.80
CA GLN A 134 6.33 -3.14 4.17
C GLN A 134 7.35 -3.27 5.31
N PRO A 135 8.24 -2.28 5.50
CA PRO A 135 9.06 -2.22 6.70
C PRO A 135 8.19 -2.06 7.95
N ASP A 136 8.81 -2.09 9.14
CA ASP A 136 8.11 -1.83 10.39
C ASP A 136 7.41 -0.46 10.41
N LEU A 137 6.46 -0.28 11.34
CA LEU A 137 5.64 0.95 11.39
C LEU A 137 6.46 2.22 11.62
N ASP A 138 7.57 2.20 12.35
CA ASP A 138 8.37 3.41 12.57
C ASP A 138 9.09 3.83 11.29
N THR A 139 9.72 2.86 10.62
CA THR A 139 10.34 3.09 9.32
C THR A 139 9.30 3.53 8.28
N TYR A 140 8.14 2.87 8.23
CA TYR A 140 7.05 3.22 7.33
C TYR A 140 6.55 4.66 7.57
N LYS A 141 6.38 5.06 8.84
CA LYS A 141 5.97 6.43 9.20
C LYS A 141 6.99 7.46 8.74
N GLN A 142 8.28 7.20 8.92
CA GLN A 142 9.35 8.09 8.47
C GLN A 142 9.36 8.25 6.95
N MET A 143 9.26 7.16 6.20
CA MET A 143 9.24 7.19 4.72
C MET A 143 8.07 7.99 4.15
N ASN A 144 6.94 8.01 4.85
CA ASN A 144 5.70 8.63 4.40
C ASN A 144 5.38 9.99 5.07
N ALA A 145 6.24 10.48 5.96
CA ALA A 145 5.98 11.70 6.75
C ALA A 145 5.76 12.97 5.91
N GLN A 146 6.22 12.99 4.66
CA GLN A 146 6.00 14.11 3.74
C GLN A 146 4.65 14.08 3.01
N PHE A 147 3.97 12.92 2.98
CA PHE A 147 2.75 12.73 2.20
C PHE A 147 1.49 12.76 3.06
N VAL A 148 1.61 12.42 4.35
CA VAL A 148 0.48 12.31 5.27
C VAL A 148 0.73 13.05 6.57
N THR A 149 -0.34 13.42 7.25
CA THR A 149 -0.30 13.92 8.63
C THR A 149 -0.50 12.74 9.57
N TRP A 150 0.58 12.34 10.25
CA TRP A 150 0.51 11.31 11.29
C TRP A 150 -0.20 11.84 12.53
N ARG A 151 -1.19 11.06 13.00
CA ARG A 151 -1.84 11.26 14.30
C ARG A 151 -1.10 10.46 15.37
N ALA A 152 -1.51 10.66 16.63
CA ALA A 152 -1.06 9.81 17.72
C ALA A 152 -1.47 8.36 17.44
N ASP A 153 -0.54 7.44 17.66
CA ASP A 153 -0.83 6.02 17.56
C ASP A 153 -1.80 5.61 18.67
N ILE A 154 -2.63 4.61 18.40
CA ILE A 154 -3.55 4.05 19.38
C ILE A 154 -3.17 2.59 19.68
N SER A 155 -3.57 2.11 20.86
CA SER A 155 -3.46 0.70 21.22
C SER A 155 -4.82 0.02 21.09
N MET A 156 -4.85 -1.14 20.45
CA MET A 156 -6.06 -1.92 20.20
C MET A 156 -5.71 -3.40 20.27
N SER A 157 -6.39 -4.16 21.13
CA SER A 157 -6.08 -5.58 21.38
C SER A 157 -4.58 -5.82 21.69
N GLY A 158 -3.93 -4.90 22.42
CA GLY A 158 -2.49 -5.00 22.74
C GLY A 158 -1.56 -4.62 21.59
N ARG A 159 -2.08 -4.30 20.40
CA ARG A 159 -1.31 -3.97 19.21
C ARG A 159 -1.29 -2.47 18.97
N ARG A 160 -0.17 -2.00 18.41
CA ARG A 160 -0.02 -0.61 17.95
C ARG A 160 -0.73 -0.44 16.62
N VAL A 161 -1.56 0.60 16.53
CA VAL A 161 -2.22 1.04 15.30
C VAL A 161 -1.78 2.46 15.01
N ALA A 162 -1.06 2.67 13.91
CA ALA A 162 -0.77 4.02 13.45
C ALA A 162 -1.97 4.58 12.69
N VAL A 163 -2.15 5.89 12.76
CA VAL A 163 -3.29 6.59 12.13
C VAL A 163 -2.77 7.80 11.37
N SER A 164 -3.23 8.00 10.14
CA SER A 164 -2.90 9.18 9.35
C SER A 164 -4.13 9.78 8.67
N THR A 165 -3.96 11.03 8.25
CA THR A 165 -4.89 11.72 7.33
C THR A 165 -4.08 12.36 6.22
N THR A 166 -4.65 12.47 5.03
CA THR A 166 -3.99 13.11 3.90
C THR A 166 -4.38 14.59 3.80
N PRO A 167 -3.41 15.52 3.67
CA PRO A 167 -3.73 16.93 3.49
C PRO A 167 -4.65 17.14 2.28
N SER A 168 -5.70 17.94 2.47
CA SER A 168 -6.67 18.31 1.42
C SER A 168 -7.54 17.17 0.87
N ILE A 169 -7.45 15.96 1.44
CA ILE A 169 -8.33 14.84 1.08
C ILE A 169 -9.11 14.41 2.34
N PRO A 170 -10.45 14.33 2.28
CA PRO A 170 -11.28 13.83 3.38
C PRO A 170 -11.15 12.31 3.53
N GLU A 171 -10.00 11.87 4.02
CA GLU A 171 -9.69 10.46 4.26
C GLU A 171 -8.93 10.24 5.57
N CYS A 172 -9.11 9.05 6.13
CA CYS A 172 -8.34 8.60 7.27
C CYS A 172 -7.94 7.15 7.09
N THR A 173 -6.68 6.89 7.42
CA THR A 173 -6.04 5.60 7.19
C THR A 173 -5.46 5.05 8.48
N THR A 174 -5.67 3.76 8.75
CA THR A 174 -5.04 3.04 9.85
C THR A 174 -4.03 2.02 9.32
N PHE A 175 -3.00 1.74 10.12
CA PHE A 175 -1.93 0.80 9.77
C PHE A 175 -1.64 -0.12 10.95
N VAL A 176 -1.69 -1.43 10.70
CA VAL A 176 -1.42 -2.47 11.70
C VAL A 176 -0.43 -3.47 11.12
N ARG A 177 0.64 -3.80 11.85
CA ARG A 177 1.55 -4.88 11.42
C ARG A 177 0.84 -6.22 11.47
N SER A 178 1.03 -7.07 10.47
CA SER A 178 0.65 -8.47 10.49
C SER A 178 1.70 -9.30 9.79
N GLY A 179 2.44 -10.13 10.53
CA GLY A 179 3.65 -10.79 10.01
C GLY A 179 4.64 -9.77 9.43
N ASP A 180 5.05 -10.01 8.18
CA ASP A 180 5.97 -9.18 7.41
C ASP A 180 5.25 -8.12 6.54
N ALA A 181 3.94 -7.96 6.73
CA ALA A 181 3.11 -6.99 6.02
C ALA A 181 2.52 -5.93 6.95
N ILE A 182 2.02 -4.85 6.35
CA ILE A 182 1.11 -3.90 7.01
C ILE A 182 -0.28 -4.09 6.42
N VAL A 183 -1.28 -4.20 7.29
CA VAL A 183 -2.69 -4.06 6.97
C VAL A 183 -3.06 -2.58 7.01
N VAL A 184 -3.55 -2.08 5.88
CA VAL A 184 -3.97 -0.69 5.69
C VAL A 184 -5.50 -0.68 5.61
N THR A 185 -6.16 0.10 6.47
CA THR A 185 -7.60 0.38 6.33
C THR A 185 -7.76 1.84 5.97
N ASP A 186 -8.32 2.13 4.81
CA ASP A 186 -8.51 3.49 4.31
C ASP A 186 -10.00 3.79 4.11
N LEU A 187 -10.47 4.88 4.70
CA LEU A 187 -11.82 5.41 4.47
C LEU A 187 -11.72 6.77 3.81
N SER A 188 -12.31 6.90 2.63
CA SER A 188 -12.37 8.15 1.86
C SER A 188 -13.81 8.54 1.54
N ILE A 189 -14.15 9.82 1.76
CA ILE A 189 -15.50 10.37 1.55
C ILE A 189 -15.39 11.68 0.75
N SER A 190 -15.56 11.63 -0.57
CA SER A 190 -15.28 12.80 -1.42
C SER A 190 -16.39 13.86 -1.46
N ILE A 191 -17.64 13.51 -1.13
CA ILE A 191 -18.81 14.41 -1.19
C ILE A 191 -19.43 14.55 0.19
N ASP A 192 -19.75 15.79 0.58
CA ASP A 192 -20.37 16.13 1.87
C ASP A 192 -19.67 15.44 3.04
N ALA A 193 -18.34 15.50 3.00
CA ALA A 193 -17.47 14.83 3.95
C ALA A 193 -17.77 15.33 5.38
N PRO A 194 -17.96 14.42 6.35
CA PRO A 194 -18.09 14.81 7.74
C PRO A 194 -16.74 15.33 8.26
N PRO A 195 -16.71 15.94 9.47
CA PRO A 195 -15.47 16.28 10.14
C PRO A 195 -14.47 15.11 10.15
N ILE A 196 -13.20 15.41 9.94
CA ILE A 196 -12.14 14.40 9.79
C ILE A 196 -12.06 13.40 10.96
N ASN A 197 -12.44 13.81 12.16
CA ASN A 197 -12.47 12.92 13.32
C ASN A 197 -13.53 11.82 13.17
N GLU A 198 -14.69 12.13 12.60
CA GLU A 198 -15.73 11.11 12.34
C GLU A 198 -15.29 10.11 11.27
N ILE A 199 -14.52 10.56 10.27
CA ILE A 199 -13.89 9.70 9.26
C ILE A 199 -12.89 8.75 9.95
N CYS A 200 -12.01 9.30 10.80
CA CYS A 200 -11.06 8.48 11.54
C CYS A 200 -11.72 7.50 12.50
N ASP A 201 -12.76 7.91 13.22
CA ASP A 201 -13.49 7.05 14.13
C ASP A 201 -14.07 5.83 13.41
N LYS A 202 -14.61 6.02 12.19
CA LYS A 202 -15.13 4.93 11.36
C LYS A 202 -14.02 4.02 10.81
N ALA A 203 -12.89 4.55 10.34
CA ALA A 203 -11.75 3.75 9.91
C ALA A 203 -11.16 2.91 11.06
N ILE A 204 -11.02 3.52 12.24
CA ILE A 204 -10.57 2.87 13.48
C ILE A 204 -11.57 1.79 13.93
N ALA A 205 -12.88 2.05 13.83
CA ALA A 205 -13.91 1.06 14.16
C ALA A 205 -13.83 -0.19 13.27
N PHE A 206 -13.64 -0.01 11.96
CA PHE A 206 -13.46 -1.14 11.05
C PHE A 206 -12.18 -1.93 11.33
N THR A 207 -11.09 -1.22 11.64
CA THR A 207 -9.84 -1.85 12.08
C THR A 207 -10.07 -2.69 13.33
N ARG A 208 -10.81 -2.17 14.31
CA ARG A 208 -11.19 -2.90 15.53
C ARG A 208 -11.99 -4.16 15.26
N ALA A 209 -12.88 -4.12 14.28
CA ALA A 209 -13.69 -5.29 13.92
C ALA A 209 -12.88 -6.41 13.25
N THR A 210 -11.67 -6.12 12.76
CA THR A 210 -10.86 -7.05 11.96
C THR A 210 -9.52 -7.40 12.57
N ILE A 211 -9.02 -6.61 13.54
CA ILE A 211 -7.65 -6.74 14.07
C ILE A 211 -7.34 -8.11 14.68
N ASP A 212 -8.31 -8.75 15.33
CA ASP A 212 -8.10 -10.06 15.97
C ASP A 212 -7.92 -11.20 14.93
N GLN A 213 -8.24 -10.95 13.67
CA GLN A 213 -8.05 -11.90 12.57
C GLN A 213 -6.69 -11.75 11.88
N MET A 214 -5.92 -10.69 12.19
CA MET A 214 -4.63 -10.41 11.59
C MET A 214 -3.53 -11.13 12.40
N PRO A 215 -2.77 -12.08 11.82
CA PRO A 215 -1.64 -12.73 12.51
C PRO A 215 -0.62 -11.72 13.02
N GLU A 216 0.08 -12.04 14.11
CA GLU A 216 1.23 -11.28 14.62
C GLU A 216 2.54 -11.75 13.98
#